data_AF-A0A7Y4S1S8-F1
#
_entry.id   AF-A0A7Y4S1S8-F1
#
_cell.length_a   1.000
_cell.length_b   1.000
_cell.length_c   1.000
_cell.angle_alpha   90.00
_cell.angle_beta   90.00
_cell.angle_gamma   90.00
#
_symmetry.space_group_name_H-M   'P 1'
#
loop_
_entity.id
_entity.type
_entity.pdbx_description
1 polymer ?
#
loop_
_entity_poly.entity_id
_entity_poly.type
_entity_poly.pdbx_seq_one_letter_code
_entity_poly.pdbx_strand_id
1 'polypeptide(L)'
;SVNGFMQFRATMLDASKYQAITQKIASSSLEGKDAQVKKQFEASVVQLLTVFAQGGYNQIAKVIEQSVPEKEREAAAGAYIKIIRVAAYEAYNMSLLENKKPALVNNALSEALIRDSLNSFSDMFFYGTPYFLQLVQFEHKQASGLQLTKSPGQKWVYLGSVLLVLGIFAMMYIRERRIWLLLQPDANQVLFAMSSNRKNLDFDQEFNVYREQLSNVLT
;
A
#
# COMPACT_ATOMS: atom_id res chain seq x y z
N SER A 1 -7.05 8.33 8.14
CA SER A 1 -8.02 7.37 8.74
C SER A 1 -9.37 8.06 8.90
N VAL A 2 -10.46 7.30 9.01
CA VAL A 2 -11.82 7.88 9.18
C VAL A 2 -11.88 8.77 10.42
N ASN A 3 -11.37 8.31 11.57
CA ASN A 3 -11.36 9.11 12.79
C ASN A 3 -10.63 10.46 12.62
N GLY A 4 -9.47 10.47 11.94
CA GLY A 4 -8.74 11.72 11.68
C GLY A 4 -9.54 12.69 10.81
N PHE A 5 -10.21 12.18 9.77
CA PHE A 5 -11.08 12.99 8.94
C PHE A 5 -12.29 13.54 9.70
N MET A 6 -12.93 12.73 10.57
CA MET A 6 -14.07 13.19 11.39
C MET A 6 -13.67 14.28 12.38
N GLN A 7 -12.45 14.22 12.95
CA GLN A 7 -11.91 15.25 13.84
C GLN A 7 -11.58 16.55 13.07
N PHE A 8 -10.99 16.43 11.89
CA PHE A 8 -10.78 17.55 10.97
C PHE A 8 -12.12 18.22 10.61
N ARG A 9 -13.13 17.42 10.23
CA ARG A 9 -14.48 17.91 9.93
C ARG A 9 -15.10 18.64 11.11
N ALA A 10 -14.99 18.09 12.32
CA ALA A 10 -15.47 18.75 13.53
C ALA A 10 -14.80 20.12 13.73
N THR A 11 -13.49 20.21 13.48
CA THR A 11 -12.72 21.46 13.58
C THR A 11 -13.15 22.47 12.51
N MET A 12 -13.42 22.02 11.28
CA MET A 12 -13.91 22.88 10.19
C MET A 12 -15.34 23.38 10.39
N LEU A 13 -16.16 22.68 11.16
CA LEU A 13 -17.53 23.10 11.50
C LEU A 13 -17.59 23.94 12.78
N ASP A 14 -16.49 24.01 13.54
CA ASP A 14 -16.45 24.74 14.80
C ASP A 14 -16.17 26.23 14.57
N ALA A 15 -17.24 27.03 14.60
CA ALA A 15 -17.17 28.48 14.41
C ALA A 15 -16.27 29.19 15.44
N SER A 16 -16.09 28.63 16.65
CA SER A 16 -15.21 29.23 17.66
C SER A 16 -13.74 29.22 17.25
N LYS A 17 -13.35 28.28 16.37
CA LYS A 17 -11.97 28.09 15.91
C LYS A 17 -11.62 28.95 14.70
N TYR A 18 -12.61 29.53 13.99
CA TYR A 18 -12.36 30.31 12.78
C TYR A 18 -11.47 31.52 13.01
N GLN A 19 -11.64 32.20 14.14
CA GLN A 19 -10.79 33.35 14.47
C GLN A 19 -9.35 32.93 14.70
N ALA A 20 -9.11 31.85 15.45
CA ALA A 20 -7.76 31.33 15.71
C ALA A 20 -7.07 30.82 14.44
N ILE A 21 -7.80 30.10 13.58
CA ILE A 21 -7.31 29.66 12.27
C ILE A 21 -6.90 30.87 11.43
N THR A 22 -7.77 31.88 11.35
CA THR A 22 -7.54 33.02 10.48
C THR A 22 -6.42 33.93 10.96
N GLN A 23 -6.28 34.12 12.28
CA GLN A 23 -5.14 34.85 12.86
C GLN A 23 -3.81 34.19 12.52
N LYS A 24 -3.73 32.86 12.58
CA LYS A 24 -2.52 32.13 12.17
C LYS A 24 -2.21 32.33 10.68
N ILE A 25 -3.22 32.25 9.82
CA ILE A 25 -3.04 32.51 8.37
C ILE A 25 -2.56 33.94 8.14
N ALA A 26 -3.23 34.94 8.75
CA ALA A 26 -2.87 36.35 8.62
C ALA A 26 -1.45 36.64 9.12
N SER A 27 -1.02 36.00 10.22
CA SER A 27 0.34 36.14 10.73
C SER A 27 1.39 35.58 9.78
N SER A 28 1.14 34.44 9.14
CA SER A 28 2.07 33.81 8.18
C SER A 28 2.09 34.48 6.79
N SER A 29 0.97 35.06 6.36
CA SER A 29 0.77 35.51 4.97
C SER A 29 0.85 37.03 4.80
N LEU A 30 0.73 37.82 5.89
CA LEU A 30 0.64 39.29 5.86
C LEU A 30 1.66 39.95 6.80
N GLU A 31 2.82 39.33 7.02
CA GLU A 31 3.92 39.95 7.77
C GLU A 31 4.25 41.33 7.18
N GLY A 32 4.34 42.35 8.04
CA GLY A 32 4.64 43.74 7.64
C GLY A 32 3.49 44.59 7.09
N LYS A 33 2.24 44.08 6.99
CA LYS A 33 1.07 44.89 6.56
C LYS A 33 0.29 45.52 7.71
N ASP A 34 -0.40 46.62 7.40
CA ASP A 34 -1.24 47.39 8.33
C ASP A 34 -2.27 46.53 9.07
N ALA A 35 -2.48 46.85 10.35
CA ALA A 35 -3.41 46.14 11.22
C ALA A 35 -4.86 46.16 10.70
N GLN A 36 -5.26 47.21 9.98
CA GLN A 36 -6.60 47.32 9.39
C GLN A 36 -6.80 46.34 8.21
N VAL A 37 -5.80 46.18 7.35
CA VAL A 37 -5.82 45.25 6.22
C VAL A 37 -5.87 43.81 6.72
N LYS A 38 -5.13 43.50 7.79
CA LYS A 38 -5.17 42.20 8.47
C LYS A 38 -6.58 41.88 8.98
N LYS A 39 -7.23 42.81 9.69
CA LYS A 39 -8.60 42.62 10.19
C LYS A 39 -9.63 42.40 9.07
N GLN A 40 -9.52 43.13 7.96
CA GLN A 40 -10.43 42.96 6.81
C GLN A 40 -10.23 41.61 6.10
N PHE A 41 -8.97 41.19 5.95
CA PHE A 41 -8.66 39.86 5.45
C PHE A 41 -9.21 38.77 6.38
N GLU A 42 -9.03 38.94 7.69
CA GLU A 42 -9.53 38.00 8.69
C GLU A 42 -11.06 37.84 8.60
N ALA A 43 -11.79 38.95 8.57
CA ALA A 43 -13.24 38.93 8.44
C ALA A 43 -13.71 38.22 7.16
N SER A 44 -13.04 38.48 6.03
CA SER A 44 -13.35 37.84 4.73
C SER A 44 -13.15 36.33 4.79
N VAL A 45 -12.05 35.85 5.39
CA VAL A 45 -11.78 34.41 5.50
C VAL A 45 -12.77 33.73 6.45
N VAL A 46 -13.12 34.37 7.57
CA VAL A 46 -14.15 33.86 8.50
C VAL A 46 -15.51 33.71 7.80
N GLN A 47 -15.91 34.71 7.01
CA GLN A 47 -17.15 34.63 6.24
C GLN A 47 -17.10 33.48 5.23
N LEU A 48 -15.98 33.32 4.54
CA LEU A 48 -15.79 32.28 3.55
C LEU A 48 -15.82 30.87 4.17
N LEU A 49 -15.18 30.67 5.33
CA LEU A 49 -15.25 29.43 6.10
C LEU A 49 -16.67 29.14 6.60
N THR A 50 -17.39 30.17 7.03
CA THR A 50 -18.78 30.06 7.47
C THR A 50 -19.70 29.57 6.34
N VAL A 51 -19.54 30.14 5.13
CA VAL A 51 -20.29 29.68 3.94
C VAL A 51 -19.90 28.24 3.58
N PHE A 52 -18.61 27.92 3.60
CA PHE A 52 -18.12 26.57 3.30
C PHE A 52 -18.66 25.53 4.29
N ALA A 53 -18.77 25.87 5.58
CA ALA A 53 -19.32 24.99 6.60
C ALA A 53 -20.82 24.69 6.45
N GLN A 54 -21.57 25.50 5.68
CA GLN A 54 -23.00 25.30 5.45
C GLN A 54 -23.31 24.31 4.31
N GLY A 55 -22.39 24.11 3.36
CA GLY A 55 -22.65 23.22 2.23
C GLY A 55 -21.49 23.00 1.27
N GLY A 56 -20.26 23.12 1.77
CA GLY A 56 -19.03 22.87 1.03
C GLY A 56 -18.86 23.78 -0.18
N TYR A 57 -18.21 23.26 -1.23
CA TYR A 57 -17.94 24.01 -2.45
C TYR A 57 -19.21 24.48 -3.19
N ASN A 58 -20.36 23.80 -3.03
CA ASN A 58 -21.60 24.22 -3.70
C ASN A 58 -22.12 25.56 -3.19
N GLN A 59 -22.00 25.82 -1.88
CA GLN A 59 -22.42 27.12 -1.33
C GLN A 59 -21.45 28.23 -1.75
N ILE A 60 -20.15 27.92 -1.85
CA ILE A 60 -19.17 28.86 -2.37
C ILE A 60 -19.47 29.21 -3.83
N ALA A 61 -19.79 28.21 -4.66
CA ALA A 61 -20.18 28.44 -6.06
C ALA A 61 -21.40 29.36 -6.17
N LYS A 62 -22.45 29.14 -5.38
CA LYS A 62 -23.64 30.00 -5.33
C LYS A 62 -23.31 31.45 -4.94
N VAL A 63 -22.46 31.63 -3.94
CA VAL A 63 -22.03 32.98 -3.52
C VAL A 63 -21.25 33.69 -4.63
N ILE A 64 -20.36 32.97 -5.33
CA ILE A 64 -19.61 33.51 -6.47
C ILE A 64 -20.56 33.90 -7.61
N GLU A 65 -21.52 33.04 -7.97
CA GLU A 65 -22.48 33.31 -9.04
C GLU A 65 -23.30 34.58 -8.79
N GLN A 66 -23.69 34.81 -7.53
CA GLN A 66 -24.50 35.95 -7.10
C GLN A 66 -23.69 37.24 -6.92
N SER A 67 -22.42 37.14 -6.49
CA SER A 67 -21.63 38.29 -6.03
C SER A 67 -20.54 38.71 -7.01
N VAL A 68 -20.16 37.85 -7.96
CA VAL A 68 -19.03 38.06 -8.87
C VAL A 68 -19.49 38.09 -10.34
N PRO A 69 -19.10 39.12 -11.12
CA PRO A 69 -19.38 39.19 -12.55
C PRO A 69 -18.83 37.96 -13.30
N GLU A 70 -19.54 37.51 -14.34
CA GLU A 70 -19.25 36.27 -15.07
C GLU A 70 -17.78 36.14 -15.52
N LYS A 71 -17.19 37.25 -15.98
CA LYS A 71 -15.80 37.31 -16.46
C LYS A 71 -14.75 37.04 -15.36
N GLU A 72 -15.10 37.23 -14.09
CA GLU A 72 -14.18 37.12 -12.96
C GLU A 72 -14.45 35.87 -12.10
N ARG A 73 -15.50 35.10 -12.40
CA ARG A 73 -15.93 33.95 -11.58
C ARG A 73 -14.84 32.88 -11.44
N GLU A 74 -14.15 32.55 -12.53
CA GLU A 74 -13.11 31.52 -12.51
C GLU A 74 -11.90 31.94 -11.66
N ALA A 75 -11.46 33.19 -11.81
CA ALA A 75 -10.37 33.74 -11.01
C ALA A 75 -10.75 33.83 -9.52
N ALA A 76 -11.97 34.26 -9.21
CA ALA A 76 -12.49 34.31 -7.84
C ALA A 76 -12.60 32.91 -7.22
N ALA A 77 -13.10 31.92 -7.96
CA ALA A 77 -13.17 30.53 -7.51
C ALA A 77 -11.79 29.97 -7.15
N GLY A 78 -10.79 30.18 -8.02
CA GLY A 78 -9.41 29.76 -7.76
C GLY A 78 -8.83 30.40 -6.49
N ALA A 79 -9.06 31.69 -6.29
CA ALA A 79 -8.62 32.41 -5.10
C ALA A 79 -9.29 31.88 -3.83
N TYR A 80 -10.62 31.68 -3.86
CA TYR A 80 -11.38 31.18 -2.72
C TYR A 80 -11.00 29.76 -2.34
N ILE A 81 -10.86 28.86 -3.32
CA ILE A 81 -10.40 27.48 -3.09
C ILE A 81 -9.00 27.48 -2.46
N LYS A 82 -8.10 28.36 -2.91
CA LYS A 82 -6.76 28.50 -2.34
C LYS A 82 -6.81 28.91 -0.86
N ILE A 83 -7.65 29.89 -0.51
CA ILE A 83 -7.84 30.33 0.88
C ILE A 83 -8.40 29.19 1.74
N ILE A 84 -9.42 28.47 1.26
CA ILE A 84 -10.00 27.32 1.96
C ILE A 84 -8.93 26.25 2.20
N ARG A 85 -8.09 25.97 1.21
CA ARG A 85 -7.02 24.97 1.34
C ARG A 85 -6.02 25.34 2.43
N VAL A 86 -5.61 26.60 2.49
CA VAL A 86 -4.70 27.09 3.54
C VAL A 86 -5.36 27.02 4.92
N ALA A 87 -6.63 27.42 5.01
CA ALA A 87 -7.38 27.32 6.25
C ALA A 87 -7.61 25.87 6.71
N ALA A 88 -7.87 24.96 5.76
CA ALA A 88 -8.04 23.55 6.02
C ALA A 88 -6.75 22.89 6.51
N TYR A 89 -5.59 23.29 5.96
CA TYR A 89 -4.30 22.83 6.45
C TYR A 89 -4.09 23.21 7.92
N GLU A 90 -4.40 24.46 8.29
CA GLU A 90 -4.30 24.91 9.69
C GLU A 90 -5.33 24.22 10.59
N ALA A 91 -6.59 24.07 10.14
CA ALA A 91 -7.62 23.33 10.86
C ALA A 91 -7.22 21.87 11.10
N TYR A 92 -6.60 21.23 10.11
CA TYR A 92 -6.11 19.85 10.26
C TYR A 92 -4.98 19.77 11.29
N ASN A 93 -4.03 20.71 11.27
CA ASN A 93 -2.97 20.77 12.28
C ASN A 93 -3.51 21.05 13.68
N MET A 94 -4.51 21.93 13.82
CA MET A 94 -5.19 22.17 15.09
C MET A 94 -5.86 20.89 15.61
N SER A 95 -6.54 20.16 14.74
CA SER A 95 -7.12 18.84 15.06
C SER A 95 -6.05 17.82 15.49
N LEU A 96 -4.88 17.81 14.85
CA LEU A 96 -3.79 16.89 15.24
C LEU A 96 -3.21 17.24 16.61
N LEU A 97 -2.99 18.53 16.89
CA LEU A 97 -2.47 19.02 18.17
C LEU A 97 -3.41 18.69 19.33
N GLU A 98 -4.73 18.88 19.15
CA GLU A 98 -5.75 18.50 20.14
C GLU A 98 -5.73 17.00 20.45
N ASN A 99 -5.35 16.19 19.46
CA ASN A 99 -5.24 14.74 19.58
C ASN A 99 -3.83 14.25 19.92
N LYS A 100 -2.92 15.15 20.35
CA LYS A 100 -1.53 14.86 20.71
C LYS A 100 -0.74 14.15 19.60
N LYS A 101 -1.05 14.48 18.34
CA LYS A 101 -0.35 13.97 17.14
C LYS A 101 0.59 15.04 16.58
N PRO A 102 1.67 14.62 15.88
CA PRO A 102 2.54 15.56 15.20
C PRO A 102 1.78 16.31 14.11
N ALA A 103 2.18 17.56 13.85
CA ALA A 103 1.66 18.36 12.74
C ALA A 103 1.96 17.69 11.40
N LEU A 104 1.17 18.04 10.38
CA LEU A 104 1.43 17.58 9.01
C LEU A 104 2.79 18.07 8.52
N VAL A 105 3.51 17.20 7.83
CA VAL A 105 4.72 17.56 7.09
C VAL A 105 4.29 18.25 5.81
N ASN A 106 4.90 19.39 5.48
CA ASN A 106 4.62 20.07 4.22
C ASN A 106 5.23 19.28 3.04
N ASN A 107 4.42 18.43 2.41
CA ASN A 107 4.79 17.60 1.26
C ASN A 107 3.57 17.32 0.36
N ALA A 108 3.82 16.74 -0.81
CA ALA A 108 2.77 16.44 -1.79
C ALA A 108 1.67 15.50 -1.24
N LEU A 109 2.00 14.62 -0.29
CA LEU A 109 1.02 13.72 0.34
C LEU A 109 0.05 14.47 1.25
N SER A 110 0.55 15.42 2.05
CA SER A 110 -0.27 16.27 2.90
C SER A 110 -1.16 17.19 2.05
N GLU A 111 -0.65 17.73 0.94
CA GLU A 111 -1.47 18.51 0.02
C GLU A 111 -2.60 17.69 -0.61
N ALA A 112 -2.31 16.47 -1.06
CA ALA A 112 -3.31 15.54 -1.57
C ALA A 112 -4.35 15.19 -0.50
N LEU A 113 -3.91 14.90 0.73
CA LEU A 113 -4.78 14.60 1.86
C LEU A 113 -5.75 15.74 2.16
N ILE A 114 -5.27 17.00 2.19
CA ILE A 114 -6.12 18.16 2.44
C ILE A 114 -7.13 18.36 1.31
N ARG A 115 -6.69 18.24 0.05
CA ARG A 115 -7.58 18.34 -1.11
C ARG A 115 -8.68 17.29 -1.06
N ASP A 116 -8.31 16.03 -0.84
CA ASP A 116 -9.27 14.91 -0.85
C ASP A 116 -10.20 14.99 0.38
N SER A 117 -9.71 15.49 1.52
CA SER A 117 -10.53 15.78 2.70
C SER A 117 -11.55 16.88 2.45
N LEU A 118 -11.18 17.95 1.74
CA LEU A 118 -12.10 19.05 1.41
C LEU A 118 -13.18 18.62 0.41
N ASN A 119 -12.82 17.79 -0.56
CA ASN A 119 -13.79 17.18 -1.49
C ASN A 119 -14.75 16.29 -0.72
N SER A 120 -14.22 15.36 0.09
CA SER A 120 -15.04 14.46 0.93
C SER A 120 -15.95 15.23 1.90
N PHE A 121 -15.45 16.33 2.50
CA PHE A 121 -16.26 17.20 3.35
C PHE A 121 -17.42 17.83 2.58
N SER A 122 -17.19 18.29 1.35
CA SER A 122 -18.25 18.84 0.50
C SER A 122 -19.25 17.77 0.09
N ASP A 123 -18.78 16.56 -0.22
CA ASP A 123 -19.62 15.44 -0.65
C ASP A 123 -20.53 14.93 0.48
N MET A 124 -20.09 15.03 1.73
CA MET A 124 -20.92 14.65 2.90
C MET A 124 -22.22 15.46 3.01
N PHE A 125 -22.31 16.67 2.47
CA PHE A 125 -23.57 17.42 2.48
C PHE A 125 -24.63 16.79 1.57
N PHE A 126 -24.22 16.03 0.55
CA PHE A 126 -25.13 15.26 -0.29
C PHE A 126 -25.54 13.92 0.32
N TYR A 127 -24.78 13.42 1.30
CA TYR A 127 -25.09 12.16 1.99
C TYR A 127 -26.42 12.22 2.76
N GLY A 128 -26.90 13.42 3.10
CA GLY A 128 -28.25 13.66 3.61
C GLY A 128 -28.53 13.22 5.05
N THR A 129 -27.62 12.48 5.69
CA THR A 129 -27.76 12.06 7.09
C THR A 129 -26.59 12.55 7.95
N PRO A 130 -26.82 12.93 9.22
CA PRO A 130 -25.76 13.38 10.11
C PRO A 130 -24.94 12.21 10.70
N TYR A 131 -25.32 10.96 10.42
CA TYR A 131 -24.73 9.76 11.01
C TYR A 131 -23.86 9.03 10.00
N PHE A 132 -22.60 8.74 10.38
CA PHE A 132 -21.73 7.86 9.60
C PHE A 132 -21.71 6.47 10.25
N LEU A 133 -22.23 5.47 9.54
CA LEU A 133 -22.27 4.08 10.01
C LEU A 133 -21.02 3.34 9.52
N GLN A 134 -20.17 2.91 10.45
CA GLN A 134 -18.99 2.12 10.16
C GLN A 134 -19.08 0.74 10.80
N LEU A 135 -18.77 -0.29 10.01
CA LEU A 135 -18.58 -1.65 10.52
C LEU A 135 -17.27 -1.71 11.32
N VAL A 136 -17.35 -1.95 12.63
CA VAL A 136 -16.18 -2.00 13.52
C VAL A 136 -15.58 -3.41 13.58
N GLN A 137 -16.42 -4.45 13.55
CA GLN A 137 -16.01 -5.86 13.74
C GLN A 137 -16.68 -6.76 12.69
N PHE A 138 -16.72 -6.31 11.44
CA PHE A 138 -17.25 -7.15 10.37
C PHE A 138 -16.23 -8.25 10.03
N GLU A 139 -16.47 -9.44 10.58
CA GLU A 139 -15.80 -10.65 10.14
C GLU A 139 -16.61 -11.25 8.99
N HIS A 140 -16.09 -11.14 7.77
CA HIS A 140 -16.77 -11.67 6.58
C HIS A 140 -16.78 -13.20 6.61
N LYS A 141 -17.83 -13.79 7.18
CA LYS A 141 -18.04 -15.25 7.16
C LYS A 141 -18.83 -15.64 5.93
N GLN A 142 -18.12 -16.13 4.91
CA GLN A 142 -18.74 -16.79 3.77
C GLN A 142 -19.31 -18.14 4.22
N ALA A 143 -20.58 -18.16 4.58
CA ALA A 143 -21.33 -19.38 4.86
C ALA A 143 -21.72 -20.05 3.53
N SER A 144 -20.75 -20.67 2.84
CA SER A 144 -21.10 -21.72 1.88
C SER A 144 -21.58 -22.91 2.69
N GLY A 145 -22.77 -23.46 2.39
CA GLY A 145 -23.33 -24.63 3.08
C GLY A 145 -22.43 -25.88 3.04
N LEU A 146 -21.34 -25.82 2.27
CA LEU A 146 -20.18 -26.71 2.38
C LEU A 146 -19.18 -26.12 3.38
N GLN A 147 -19.46 -26.29 4.69
CA GLN A 147 -18.52 -25.97 5.76
C GLN A 147 -17.33 -26.95 5.78
N LEU A 148 -16.50 -26.93 4.75
CA LEU A 148 -15.16 -27.54 4.76
C LEU A 148 -14.14 -26.54 4.18
N THR A 149 -13.98 -25.40 4.83
CA THR A 149 -12.91 -24.43 4.50
C THR A 149 -11.55 -24.83 5.09
N LYS A 150 -11.52 -25.83 5.97
CA LYS A 150 -10.31 -26.55 6.37
C LYS A 150 -10.42 -27.99 5.91
N SER A 151 -9.63 -28.37 4.92
CA SER A 151 -9.42 -29.78 4.55
C SER A 151 -8.25 -30.30 5.41
N PRO A 152 -8.48 -30.96 6.55
CA PRO A 152 -7.41 -31.40 7.46
C PRO A 152 -6.41 -32.38 6.80
N GLY A 153 -6.75 -32.95 5.63
CA GLY A 153 -5.88 -33.79 4.82
C GLY A 153 -5.04 -33.05 3.76
N GLN A 154 -5.26 -31.76 3.50
CA GLN A 154 -4.60 -31.03 2.41
C GLN A 154 -3.07 -31.11 2.50
N LYS A 155 -2.50 -30.96 3.70
CA LYS A 155 -1.05 -31.05 3.93
C LYS A 155 -0.49 -32.42 3.55
N TRP A 156 -1.20 -33.50 3.90
CA TRP A 156 -0.79 -34.87 3.58
C TRP A 156 -0.88 -35.17 2.08
N VAL A 157 -1.88 -34.62 1.40
CA VAL A 157 -2.02 -34.75 -0.06
C VAL A 157 -0.86 -34.05 -0.78
N TYR A 158 -0.50 -32.82 -0.38
CA TYR A 158 0.66 -32.14 -0.97
C TYR A 158 1.96 -32.86 -0.66
N LEU A 159 2.14 -33.35 0.56
CA LEU A 159 3.31 -34.15 0.92
C LEU A 159 3.43 -35.40 0.04
N GLY A 160 2.32 -36.14 -0.16
CA GLY A 160 2.27 -37.31 -1.04
C GLY A 160 2.55 -36.96 -2.50
N SER A 161 1.99 -35.84 -3.00
CA SER A 161 2.26 -35.35 -4.35
C SER A 161 3.75 -35.02 -4.55
N VAL A 162 4.38 -34.33 -3.61
CA VAL A 162 5.82 -34.02 -3.65
C VAL A 162 6.66 -35.30 -3.63
N LEU A 163 6.32 -36.26 -2.76
CA LEU A 163 7.01 -37.54 -2.70
C LEU A 163 6.88 -38.35 -4.00
N LEU A 164 5.72 -38.33 -4.66
CA LEU A 164 5.55 -38.97 -5.97
C LEU A 164 6.43 -38.35 -7.05
N VAL A 165 6.47 -37.01 -7.12
CA VAL A 165 7.32 -36.30 -8.07
C VAL A 165 8.80 -36.63 -7.81
N LEU A 166 9.23 -36.62 -6.54
CA LEU A 166 10.58 -37.04 -6.16
C LEU A 166 10.87 -38.51 -6.50
N GLY A 167 9.90 -39.41 -6.34
CA GLY A 167 10.04 -40.82 -6.70
C GLY A 167 10.27 -41.03 -8.21
N ILE A 168 9.55 -40.29 -9.05
CA ILE A 168 9.75 -40.30 -10.51
C ILE A 168 11.17 -39.81 -10.86
N PHE A 169 11.62 -38.73 -10.23
CA PHE A 169 12.99 -38.24 -10.42
C PHE A 169 14.04 -39.24 -9.94
N ALA A 170 13.85 -39.84 -8.76
CA ALA A 170 14.74 -40.86 -8.23
C ALA A 170 14.85 -42.05 -9.19
N MET A 171 13.74 -42.53 -9.74
CA MET A 171 13.73 -43.63 -10.72
C MET A 171 14.45 -43.26 -12.03
N MET A 172 14.42 -41.98 -12.43
CA MET A 172 15.10 -41.52 -13.65
C MET A 172 16.61 -41.30 -13.46
N TYR A 173 17.03 -40.84 -12.27
CA TYR A 173 18.41 -40.45 -11.99
C TYR A 173 19.23 -41.50 -11.24
N ILE A 174 18.63 -42.29 -10.35
CA ILE A 174 19.33 -43.38 -9.66
C ILE A 174 19.45 -44.54 -10.64
N ARG A 175 20.67 -44.74 -11.15
CA ARG A 175 20.99 -45.82 -12.09
C ARG A 175 21.83 -46.86 -11.39
N GLU A 176 21.41 -48.12 -11.48
CA GLU A 176 22.24 -49.24 -11.06
C GLU A 176 23.37 -49.44 -12.09
N ARG A 177 24.62 -49.33 -11.62
CA ARG A 177 25.82 -49.66 -12.40
C ARG A 177 26.53 -50.81 -11.70
N ARG A 178 26.87 -51.86 -12.46
CA ARG A 178 27.59 -53.02 -11.94
C ARG A 178 29.01 -52.99 -12.46
N ILE A 179 29.97 -53.06 -11.55
CA ILE A 179 31.40 -53.10 -11.84
C ILE A 179 31.91 -54.48 -11.44
N TRP A 180 32.67 -55.11 -12.33
CA TRP A 180 33.32 -56.39 -12.12
C TRP A 180 34.84 -56.21 -12.32
N LEU A 181 35.60 -56.70 -11.35
CA LEU A 181 37.06 -56.72 -11.35
C LEU A 181 37.51 -58.15 -11.17
N LEU A 182 38.26 -58.69 -12.14
CA LEU A 182 38.89 -59.99 -12.03
C LEU A 182 40.41 -59.80 -11.99
N LEU A 183 41.02 -60.21 -10.89
CA LEU A 183 42.47 -60.17 -10.67
C LEU A 183 43.06 -61.51 -11.08
N GLN A 184 43.98 -61.51 -12.04
CA GLN A 184 44.73 -62.71 -12.44
C GLN A 184 46.19 -62.58 -11.97
N PRO A 185 46.55 -63.17 -10.81
CA PRO A 185 47.85 -62.97 -10.20
C PRO A 185 49.01 -63.58 -11.01
N ASP A 186 48.78 -64.67 -11.76
CA ASP A 186 49.85 -65.35 -12.53
C ASP A 186 50.35 -64.55 -13.75
N ALA A 187 49.53 -63.64 -14.28
CA ALA A 187 49.86 -62.83 -15.45
C ALA A 187 50.07 -61.33 -15.13
N ASN A 188 49.95 -60.94 -13.86
CA ASN A 188 49.90 -59.55 -13.41
C ASN A 188 48.89 -58.69 -14.20
N GLN A 189 47.72 -59.25 -14.52
CA GLN A 189 46.69 -58.61 -15.33
C GLN A 189 45.40 -58.42 -14.52
N VAL A 190 44.74 -57.29 -14.75
CA VAL A 190 43.43 -56.97 -14.15
C VAL A 190 42.42 -56.77 -15.27
N LEU A 191 41.38 -57.60 -15.26
CA LEU A 191 40.26 -57.51 -16.19
C LEU A 191 39.16 -56.68 -15.55
N PHE A 192 38.92 -55.50 -16.12
CA PHE A 192 37.85 -54.59 -15.72
C PHE A 192 36.67 -54.69 -16.70
N ALA A 193 35.50 -55.04 -16.17
CA ALA A 193 34.26 -55.06 -16.94
C ALA A 193 33.18 -54.25 -16.21
N MET A 194 32.44 -53.43 -16.96
CA MET A 194 31.35 -52.63 -16.42
C MET A 194 30.07 -52.91 -17.18
N SER A 195 28.93 -52.96 -16.49
CA SER A 195 27.61 -53.17 -17.08
C SER A 195 26.61 -52.14 -16.54
N SER A 196 25.75 -51.62 -17.41
CA SER A 196 24.69 -50.66 -17.08
C SER A 196 23.39 -51.10 -17.76
N ASN A 197 22.26 -50.86 -17.08
CA ASN A 197 20.92 -51.18 -17.59
C ASN A 197 20.55 -50.35 -18.86
N ARG A 198 21.10 -49.13 -19.01
CA ARG A 198 20.95 -48.29 -20.21
C ARG A 198 22.32 -47.84 -20.73
N LYS A 199 22.57 -48.03 -22.03
CA LYS A 199 23.78 -47.57 -22.72
C LYS A 199 23.65 -46.08 -23.05
N ASN A 200 24.27 -45.22 -22.24
CA ASN A 200 24.33 -43.78 -22.44
C ASN A 200 25.76 -43.37 -22.79
N LEU A 201 25.93 -42.25 -23.49
CA LEU A 201 27.23 -41.74 -23.96
C LEU A 201 28.22 -41.46 -22.80
N ASP A 202 27.71 -41.10 -21.63
CA ASP A 202 28.50 -40.89 -20.40
C ASP A 202 29.11 -42.19 -19.82
N PHE A 203 28.58 -43.36 -20.20
CA PHE A 203 29.09 -44.64 -19.73
C PHE A 203 30.50 -44.90 -20.26
N ASP A 204 30.75 -44.59 -21.52
CA ASP A 204 32.06 -44.80 -22.15
C ASP A 204 33.11 -43.82 -21.59
N GLN A 205 32.70 -42.59 -21.27
CA GLN A 205 33.57 -41.60 -20.61
C GLN A 205 33.95 -42.04 -19.20
N GLU A 206 32.97 -42.46 -18.39
CA GLU A 206 33.24 -42.96 -17.03
C GLU A 206 34.05 -44.26 -17.04
N PHE A 207 33.81 -45.16 -18.00
CA PHE A 207 34.63 -46.38 -18.15
C PHE A 207 36.11 -46.04 -18.37
N ASN A 208 36.40 -45.04 -19.20
CA ASN A 208 37.77 -44.57 -19.43
C ASN A 208 38.36 -43.93 -18.17
N VAL A 209 37.60 -43.12 -17.43
CA VAL A 209 38.05 -42.54 -16.15
C VAL A 209 38.38 -43.64 -15.13
N TYR A 210 37.51 -44.63 -14.95
CA TYR A 210 37.75 -45.73 -14.03
C TYR A 210 38.93 -46.60 -14.47
N ARG A 211 39.10 -46.82 -15.77
CA ARG A 211 40.27 -47.52 -16.32
C ARG A 211 41.58 -46.76 -16.04
N GLU A 212 41.61 -45.44 -16.25
CA GLU A 212 42.79 -44.61 -15.96
C GLU A 212 43.11 -44.57 -14.46
N GLN A 213 42.09 -44.44 -13.61
CA GLN A 213 42.27 -44.50 -12.15
C GLN A 213 42.82 -45.86 -11.72
N LEU A 214 42.29 -46.95 -12.26
CA LEU A 214 42.78 -48.29 -11.96
C LEU A 214 44.22 -48.49 -12.47
N SER A 215 44.58 -47.99 -13.66
CA SER A 215 45.96 -48.08 -14.13
C SER A 215 46.92 -47.28 -13.24
N ASN A 216 46.52 -46.11 -12.76
CA ASN A 216 47.36 -45.28 -11.88
C ASN A 216 47.56 -45.90 -10.49
N VAL A 217 46.61 -46.70 -10.00
CA VAL A 217 46.70 -47.38 -8.69
C VAL A 217 47.45 -48.71 -8.78
N LEU A 218 47.45 -49.36 -9.94
CA LEU A 218 48.12 -50.64 -10.20
C LEU A 218 49.56 -50.48 -10.74
N THR A 219 50.01 -49.25 -11.00
CA THR A 219 51.41 -48.89 -11.32
C THR A 219 52.14 -48.48 -10.05
#